data_AF-A0A7Y5NBW2-F1
#
_entry.id   AF-A0A7Y5NBW2-F1
#
_cell.length_a   1.000
_cell.length_b   1.000
_cell.length_c   1.000
_cell.angle_alpha   90.00
_cell.angle_beta   90.00
_cell.angle_gamma   90.00
#
_symmetry.space_group_name_H-M   'P 1'
#
loop_
_entity.id
_entity.type
_entity.pdbx_description
1 polymer ?
#
loop_
_entity_poly.entity_id
_entity_poly.type
_entity_poly.pdbx_seq_one_letter_code
_entity_poly.pdbx_strand_id
1 'polypeptide(L)'
;MTLLARIFGASSSPIRTSADLANYLFGRRWQTDSGAVVTPDSALRVAAVYSCVRVVSEDMAGLPLITYRRTETGRDRAPDYWLSGLLDDPNPYQSGLEFREMLQAHVELCGNGYALKTVVRDEVRELLPVTPDRVEVYQISASDPRLVYKVTLADGTVVDVPQERMFHLRGLSLNGVTGIGTIAYQKETVGLAMQQLKHGAKLFANGAQAGGVLESEKPLSDQAYTRLKESFDEKYSGVDNAHKTILLEEGVKFSKVSFTSEEAQFLESRKYSRSEIAGIFRVPPHLIGDLERATFTNIEEQGRQYVSSGLLPRFRRWETAIRRQLIPVRDRKAFYVEHLADALLRGKTQERFIAYGQAIRDGWMNRNEVRERENLNPADGLDEFLKPLNMATQAESDAALAAQQEKDAAAADAAQQDRAAAANANAELTRSILALAERPQPPVNVEVRAGDTRLVIEPGAIDARTTATTTVEAPAPRPVAKVSTVTKTAGGDTIIRTEDAA
;
A
#
# COMPACT_ATOMS: atom_id res chain seq x y z
N MET A 1 -52.37 -20.18 41.67
CA MET A 1 -52.02 -19.65 40.34
C MET A 1 -50.52 -19.63 40.21
N THR A 2 -49.97 -20.57 39.43
CA THR A 2 -48.54 -20.89 39.34
C THR A 2 -47.80 -19.93 38.40
N LEU A 3 -46.51 -19.72 38.67
CA LEU A 3 -45.56 -18.86 37.95
C LEU A 3 -45.59 -19.05 36.41
N LEU A 4 -45.94 -20.26 35.96
CA LEU A 4 -46.10 -20.63 34.55
C LEU A 4 -47.21 -19.86 33.83
N ALA A 5 -48.32 -19.52 34.49
CA ALA A 5 -49.41 -18.76 33.88
C ALA A 5 -49.06 -17.29 33.60
N ARG A 6 -48.03 -16.75 34.27
CA ARG A 6 -47.50 -15.40 34.02
C ARG A 6 -46.51 -15.34 32.85
N ILE A 7 -45.93 -16.47 32.46
CA ILE A 7 -45.03 -16.58 31.30
C ILE A 7 -45.84 -16.78 30.00
N PHE A 8 -47.02 -17.39 30.08
CA PHE A 8 -47.87 -17.72 28.91
C PHE A 8 -49.13 -16.85 28.75
N GLY A 9 -49.04 -15.57 29.12
CA GLY A 9 -50.16 -14.62 29.00
C GLY A 9 -50.35 -14.05 27.59
N ALA A 10 -51.39 -14.55 26.91
CA ALA A 10 -52.17 -13.99 25.80
C ALA A 10 -51.57 -14.00 24.36
N SER A 11 -52.10 -14.94 23.57
CA SER A 11 -52.04 -15.06 22.10
C SER A 11 -50.67 -15.37 21.46
N SER A 12 -50.09 -16.54 21.76
CA SER A 12 -49.06 -17.12 20.89
C SER A 12 -49.62 -18.30 20.10
N SER A 13 -49.65 -18.15 18.78
CA SER A 13 -49.88 -19.26 17.84
C SER A 13 -48.96 -20.43 18.21
N PRO A 14 -49.42 -21.69 18.16
CA PRO A 14 -48.61 -22.84 18.51
C PRO A 14 -47.39 -22.93 17.58
N ILE A 15 -46.20 -23.11 18.17
CA ILE A 15 -44.94 -23.36 17.45
C ILE A 15 -45.09 -24.70 16.72
N ARG A 16 -45.18 -24.68 15.39
CA ARG A 16 -45.41 -25.89 14.57
C ARG A 16 -44.22 -26.23 13.68
N THR A 17 -43.38 -25.26 13.38
CA THR A 17 -42.22 -25.41 12.52
C THR A 17 -40.93 -24.97 13.20
N SER A 18 -39.78 -25.41 12.68
CA SER A 18 -38.48 -24.90 13.09
C SER A 18 -38.33 -23.40 12.87
N ALA A 19 -39.04 -22.84 11.88
CA ALA A 19 -39.14 -21.40 11.66
C ALA A 19 -39.94 -20.70 12.78
N ASP A 20 -41.02 -21.30 13.27
CA ASP A 20 -41.78 -20.75 14.41
C ASP A 20 -40.97 -20.81 15.71
N LEU A 21 -40.18 -21.87 15.89
CA LEU A 21 -39.29 -22.02 17.05
C LEU A 21 -38.14 -21.00 16.98
N ALA A 22 -37.55 -20.80 15.80
CA ALA A 22 -36.57 -19.75 15.56
C ALA A 22 -37.17 -18.35 15.73
N ASN A 23 -38.43 -18.14 15.34
CA ASN A 23 -39.14 -16.88 15.56
C ASN A 23 -39.45 -16.66 17.05
N TYR A 24 -39.75 -17.70 17.80
CA TYR A 24 -39.97 -17.62 19.24
C TYR A 24 -38.66 -17.38 20.02
N LEU A 25 -37.56 -18.00 19.59
CA LEU A 25 -36.24 -17.89 20.23
C LEU A 25 -35.44 -16.64 19.79
N PHE A 26 -35.63 -16.15 18.56
CA PHE A 26 -34.82 -15.09 17.95
C PHE A 26 -35.63 -13.96 17.28
N GLY A 27 -36.94 -14.11 17.13
CA GLY A 27 -37.71 -13.56 16.00
C GLY A 27 -38.20 -12.12 16.06
N ARG A 28 -37.99 -11.32 17.11
CA ARG A 28 -38.27 -9.87 17.01
C ARG A 28 -37.06 -9.03 16.59
N ARG A 29 -35.84 -9.49 16.88
CA ARG A 29 -34.63 -8.72 16.56
C ARG A 29 -34.26 -8.82 15.09
N TRP A 30 -34.34 -10.01 14.52
CA TRP A 30 -33.80 -10.33 13.20
C TRP A 30 -34.85 -10.40 12.08
N GLN A 31 -36.13 -10.32 12.42
CA GLN A 31 -37.20 -10.23 11.43
C GLN A 31 -37.32 -8.79 10.91
N THR A 32 -37.49 -8.65 9.60
CA THR A 32 -37.70 -7.37 8.92
C THR A 32 -39.18 -7.11 8.69
N ASP A 33 -39.54 -5.85 8.42
CA ASP A 33 -40.91 -5.47 8.09
C ASP A 33 -41.37 -6.09 6.76
N SER A 34 -40.41 -6.37 5.87
CA SER A 34 -40.62 -7.14 4.64
C SER A 34 -40.78 -8.66 4.85
N GLY A 35 -40.70 -9.14 6.10
CA GLY A 35 -40.85 -10.54 6.47
C GLY A 35 -39.63 -11.42 6.19
N ALA A 36 -38.47 -10.84 5.83
CA ALA A 36 -37.21 -11.57 5.78
C ALA A 36 -36.64 -11.79 7.19
N VAL A 37 -35.96 -12.91 7.42
CA VAL A 37 -35.12 -13.09 8.60
C VAL A 37 -33.68 -12.81 8.18
N VAL A 38 -33.10 -11.77 8.75
CA VAL A 38 -31.77 -11.29 8.41
C VAL A 38 -30.83 -11.56 9.57
N THR A 39 -29.89 -12.48 9.37
CA THR A 39 -28.80 -12.83 10.28
C THR A 39 -27.47 -12.54 9.59
N PRO A 40 -26.33 -12.48 10.31
CA PRO A 40 -25.02 -12.38 9.67
C PRO A 40 -24.79 -13.43 8.56
N ASP A 41 -25.17 -14.69 8.81
CA ASP A 41 -25.07 -15.78 7.82
C ASP A 41 -25.96 -15.53 6.60
N SER A 42 -27.25 -15.25 6.81
CA SER A 42 -28.17 -15.04 5.70
C SER A 42 -27.86 -13.76 4.91
N ALA A 43 -27.30 -12.74 5.56
CA ALA A 43 -26.84 -11.51 4.93
C ALA A 43 -25.64 -11.76 4.02
N LEU A 44 -24.69 -12.61 4.40
CA LEU A 44 -23.56 -13.01 3.55
C LEU A 44 -23.99 -13.75 2.28
N ARG A 45 -25.23 -14.27 2.20
CA ARG A 45 -25.77 -14.85 0.96
C ARG A 45 -26.16 -13.78 -0.06
N VAL A 46 -26.25 -12.52 0.34
CA VAL A 46 -26.41 -11.38 -0.57
C VAL A 46 -25.05 -11.00 -1.12
N ALA A 47 -24.86 -11.13 -2.44
CA ALA A 47 -23.58 -10.89 -3.11
C ALA A 47 -22.95 -9.53 -2.76
N ALA A 48 -23.75 -8.45 -2.70
CA ALA A 48 -23.26 -7.13 -2.33
C ALA A 48 -22.67 -7.08 -0.91
N VAL A 49 -23.33 -7.73 0.06
CA VAL A 49 -22.84 -7.80 1.46
C VAL A 49 -21.57 -8.63 1.52
N TYR A 50 -21.57 -9.82 0.89
CA TYR A 50 -20.39 -10.69 0.84
C TYR A 50 -19.18 -9.95 0.26
N SER A 51 -19.33 -9.33 -0.92
CA SER A 51 -18.24 -8.61 -1.57
C SER A 51 -17.74 -7.45 -0.72
N CYS A 52 -18.62 -6.66 -0.08
CA CYS A 52 -18.20 -5.56 0.78
C CYS A 52 -17.41 -6.04 2.01
N VAL A 53 -17.91 -7.05 2.71
CA VAL A 53 -17.25 -7.61 3.90
C VAL A 53 -15.92 -8.22 3.53
N ARG A 54 -15.87 -8.95 2.42
CA ARG A 54 -14.65 -9.56 1.88
C ARG A 54 -13.59 -8.50 1.54
N VAL A 55 -13.92 -7.51 0.71
CA VAL A 55 -13.02 -6.41 0.32
C VAL A 55 -12.43 -5.73 1.56
N VAL A 56 -13.28 -5.32 2.51
CA VAL A 56 -12.82 -4.63 3.73
C VAL A 56 -11.93 -5.51 4.61
N SER A 57 -12.27 -6.80 4.74
CA SER A 57 -11.56 -7.71 5.64
C SER A 57 -10.23 -8.14 5.03
N GLU A 58 -10.21 -8.48 3.74
CA GLU A 58 -9.00 -8.84 2.98
C GLU A 58 -8.05 -7.64 2.87
N ASP A 59 -8.53 -6.44 2.53
CA ASP A 59 -7.67 -5.26 2.40
C ASP A 59 -7.04 -4.84 3.73
N MET A 60 -7.77 -5.01 4.84
CA MET A 60 -7.22 -4.75 6.17
C MET A 60 -6.22 -5.81 6.61
N ALA A 61 -6.55 -7.09 6.42
CA ALA A 61 -5.67 -8.19 6.79
C ALA A 61 -4.43 -8.29 5.88
N GLY A 62 -4.55 -7.92 4.61
CA GLY A 62 -3.47 -7.97 3.63
C GLY A 62 -2.35 -6.96 3.91
N LEU A 63 -2.65 -5.87 4.63
CA LEU A 63 -1.60 -4.93 5.00
C LEU A 63 -0.71 -5.46 6.13
N PRO A 64 0.62 -5.28 6.01
CA PRO A 64 1.55 -5.55 7.10
C PRO A 64 1.23 -4.69 8.32
N LEU A 65 1.08 -5.36 9.47
CA LEU A 65 0.93 -4.74 10.78
C LEU A 65 2.25 -4.88 11.54
N ILE A 66 3.04 -3.81 11.58
CA ILE A 66 4.42 -3.88 12.07
C ILE A 66 4.48 -3.37 13.50
N THR A 67 5.26 -4.07 14.33
CA THR A 67 5.62 -3.61 15.67
C THR A 67 6.84 -2.69 15.59
N TYR A 68 6.73 -1.50 16.19
CA TYR A 68 7.77 -0.49 16.24
C TYR A 68 8.20 -0.20 17.67
N ARG A 69 9.47 0.15 17.83
CA ARG A 69 10.08 0.73 19.03
C ARG A 69 10.34 2.20 18.78
N ARG A 70 9.92 3.07 19.70
CA ARG A 70 10.23 4.50 19.68
C ARG A 70 11.68 4.70 20.11
N THR A 71 12.40 5.50 19.34
CA THR A 71 13.74 5.97 19.66
C THR A 71 13.70 7.48 19.95
N GLU A 72 14.82 8.06 20.38
CA GLU A 72 14.89 9.51 20.66
C GLU A 72 14.68 10.35 19.38
N THR A 73 15.12 9.83 18.23
CA THR A 73 15.10 10.52 16.94
C THR A 73 14.03 10.00 15.97
N GLY A 74 13.32 8.90 16.30
CA GLY A 74 12.34 8.31 15.40
C GLY A 74 11.74 6.98 15.86
N ARG A 75 11.78 5.97 14.98
CA ARG A 75 11.21 4.64 15.20
C ARG A 75 12.03 3.56 14.50
N ASP A 76 12.20 2.43 15.17
CA ASP A 76 12.80 1.22 14.60
C ASP A 76 11.78 0.10 14.57
N ARG A 77 11.87 -0.80 13.58
CA ARG A 77 11.08 -2.05 13.59
C ARG A 77 11.56 -2.92 14.75
N ALA A 78 10.63 -3.54 15.46
CA ALA A 78 10.91 -4.38 16.63
C ALA A 78 10.42 -5.83 16.42
N PRO A 79 11.02 -6.59 15.49
CA PRO A 79 10.67 -8.00 15.28
C PRO A 79 11.06 -8.89 16.46
N ASP A 80 11.99 -8.42 17.31
CA ASP A 80 12.44 -9.08 18.53
C ASP A 80 11.42 -9.00 19.68
N TYR A 81 10.45 -8.09 19.59
CA TYR A 81 9.42 -7.94 20.60
C TYR A 81 8.33 -9.02 20.42
N TRP A 82 7.95 -9.69 21.52
CA TRP A 82 7.05 -10.85 21.52
C TRP A 82 5.72 -10.62 20.80
N LEU A 83 5.23 -9.37 20.77
CA LEU A 83 3.98 -9.02 20.09
C LEU A 83 4.07 -9.23 18.58
N SER A 84 5.25 -9.06 17.97
CA SER A 84 5.41 -9.33 16.53
C SER A 84 5.06 -10.78 16.21
N GLY A 85 5.65 -11.73 16.94
CA GLY A 85 5.34 -13.15 16.77
C GLY A 85 3.87 -13.49 17.07
N LEU A 86 3.26 -12.87 18.09
CA LEU A 86 1.83 -13.08 18.36
C LEU A 86 0.93 -12.57 17.22
N LEU A 87 1.30 -11.48 16.56
CA LEU A 87 0.49 -10.91 15.47
C LEU A 87 0.64 -11.70 14.17
N ASP A 88 1.80 -12.34 13.97
CA ASP A 88 2.05 -13.21 12.82
C ASP A 88 1.43 -14.60 13.00
N ASP A 89 1.47 -15.17 14.21
CA ASP A 89 0.91 -16.48 14.56
C ASP A 89 0.09 -16.40 15.86
N PRO A 90 -1.16 -15.91 15.80
CA PRO A 90 -1.98 -15.65 16.98
C PRO A 90 -2.45 -16.92 17.69
N ASN A 91 -2.58 -18.03 16.97
CA ASN A 91 -3.02 -19.32 17.52
C ASN A 91 -2.49 -20.48 16.66
N PRO A 92 -2.63 -21.74 17.11
CA PRO A 92 -2.04 -22.90 16.43
C PRO A 92 -2.62 -23.24 15.04
N TYR A 93 -3.72 -22.62 14.62
CA TYR A 93 -4.47 -23.01 13.42
C TYR A 93 -4.82 -21.86 12.47
N GLN A 94 -4.37 -20.63 12.77
CA GLN A 94 -4.53 -19.47 11.90
C GLN A 94 -3.25 -18.68 11.84
N SER A 95 -2.89 -18.25 10.63
CA SER A 95 -1.96 -17.15 10.43
C SER A 95 -2.56 -15.82 10.91
N GLY A 96 -1.69 -14.84 11.12
CA GLY A 96 -2.08 -13.47 11.47
C GLY A 96 -2.96 -12.79 10.42
N LEU A 97 -2.85 -13.18 9.16
CA LEU A 97 -3.73 -12.73 8.08
C LEU A 97 -5.14 -13.29 8.27
N GLU A 98 -5.28 -14.62 8.36
CA GLU A 98 -6.58 -15.29 8.51
C GLU A 98 -7.32 -14.84 9.78
N PHE A 99 -6.58 -14.69 10.89
CA PHE A 99 -7.15 -14.21 12.15
C PHE A 99 -7.69 -12.77 12.02
N ARG A 100 -6.91 -11.85 11.45
CA ARG A 100 -7.32 -10.46 11.28
C ARG A 100 -8.48 -10.32 10.31
N GLU A 101 -8.46 -11.06 9.20
CA GLU A 101 -9.53 -11.08 8.20
C GLU A 101 -10.85 -11.50 8.86
N MET A 102 -10.87 -12.66 9.53
CA MET A 102 -12.05 -13.17 10.22
C MET A 102 -12.53 -12.21 11.32
N LEU A 103 -11.63 -11.68 12.14
CA LEU A 103 -12.02 -10.79 13.24
C LEU A 103 -12.58 -9.46 12.73
N GLN A 104 -12.07 -8.97 11.60
CA GLN A 104 -12.63 -7.80 10.93
C GLN A 104 -14.00 -8.09 10.33
N ALA A 105 -14.19 -9.25 9.71
CA ALA A 105 -15.50 -9.68 9.22
C ALA A 105 -16.53 -9.74 10.36
N HIS A 106 -16.14 -10.25 11.54
CA HIS A 106 -16.97 -10.20 12.75
C HIS A 106 -17.35 -8.77 13.15
N VAL A 107 -16.41 -7.82 13.08
CA VAL A 107 -16.70 -6.41 13.35
C VAL A 107 -17.63 -5.80 12.32
N GLU A 108 -17.42 -6.06 11.02
CA GLU A 108 -18.28 -5.51 9.97
C GLU A 108 -19.70 -6.08 10.04
N LEU A 109 -19.87 -7.36 10.37
CA LEU A 109 -21.18 -8.01 10.43
C LEU A 109 -21.91 -7.74 11.75
N CYS A 110 -21.22 -8.00 12.87
CA CYS A 110 -21.78 -8.06 14.22
C CYS A 110 -21.37 -6.89 15.11
N GLY A 111 -20.52 -5.99 14.60
CA GLY A 111 -20.03 -4.83 15.35
C GLY A 111 -18.90 -5.14 16.32
N ASN A 112 -18.57 -6.41 16.53
CA ASN A 112 -17.64 -6.84 17.57
C ASN A 112 -16.83 -8.04 17.09
N GLY A 113 -15.54 -8.05 17.41
CA GLY A 113 -14.65 -9.20 17.25
C GLY A 113 -14.03 -9.55 18.59
N TYR A 114 -14.05 -10.84 18.94
CA TYR A 114 -13.57 -11.36 20.22
C TYR A 114 -12.48 -12.41 20.05
N ALA A 115 -11.50 -12.39 20.95
CA ALA A 115 -10.55 -13.47 21.12
C ALA A 115 -10.14 -13.61 22.60
N LEU A 116 -10.14 -14.83 23.13
CA LEU A 116 -9.61 -15.14 24.45
C LEU A 116 -8.09 -14.99 24.44
N LYS A 117 -7.53 -14.43 25.50
CA LYS A 117 -6.10 -14.26 25.70
C LYS A 117 -5.56 -15.33 26.63
N THR A 118 -4.57 -16.07 26.18
CA THR A 118 -3.71 -16.86 27.06
C THR A 118 -2.54 -15.99 27.52
N VAL A 119 -2.51 -15.62 28.80
CA VAL A 119 -1.50 -14.71 29.36
C VAL A 119 -0.50 -15.48 30.21
N VAL A 120 0.79 -15.31 29.93
CA VAL A 120 1.91 -15.92 30.67
C VAL A 120 2.94 -14.83 30.99
N ARG A 121 3.25 -14.61 32.27
CA ARG A 121 4.21 -13.58 32.73
C ARG A 121 3.90 -12.18 32.17
N ASP A 122 2.64 -11.77 32.21
CA ASP A 122 2.11 -10.50 31.68
C ASP A 122 2.22 -10.32 30.15
N GLU A 123 2.60 -11.36 29.40
CA GLU A 123 2.63 -11.36 27.95
C GLU A 123 1.52 -12.24 27.40
N VAL A 124 0.83 -11.77 26.36
CA VAL A 124 -0.18 -12.57 25.67
C VAL A 124 0.56 -13.53 24.74
N ARG A 125 0.34 -14.83 24.92
CA ARG A 125 0.96 -15.88 24.10
C ARG A 125 0.07 -16.37 22.99
N GLU A 126 -1.24 -16.32 23.18
CA GLU A 126 -2.22 -16.78 22.20
C GLU A 126 -3.48 -15.94 22.23
N LEU A 127 -4.12 -15.83 21.07
CA LEU A 127 -5.42 -15.22 20.82
C LEU A 127 -6.34 -16.26 20.17
N LEU A 128 -7.24 -16.82 20.99
CA LEU A 128 -8.21 -17.82 20.53
C LEU A 128 -9.51 -17.12 20.15
N PRO A 129 -9.87 -17.02 18.86
CA PRO A 129 -11.08 -16.32 18.43
C PRO A 129 -12.35 -16.95 19.01
N VAL A 130 -13.32 -16.09 19.29
CA VAL A 130 -14.67 -16.49 19.70
C VAL A 130 -15.68 -15.80 18.79
N THR A 131 -16.66 -16.55 18.31
CA THR A 131 -17.69 -15.99 17.44
C THR A 131 -18.61 -15.04 18.25
N PRO A 132 -19.01 -13.87 17.70
CA PRO A 132 -19.74 -12.86 18.47
C PRO A 132 -21.11 -13.29 19.00
N ASP A 133 -21.73 -14.28 18.39
CA ASP A 133 -23.00 -14.88 18.82
C ASP A 133 -22.91 -15.61 20.17
N ARG A 134 -21.69 -15.97 20.60
CA ARG A 134 -21.41 -16.70 21.85
C ARG A 134 -20.97 -15.81 23.00
N VAL A 135 -20.99 -14.49 22.81
CA VAL A 135 -20.45 -13.53 23.79
C VAL A 135 -21.50 -12.52 24.19
N GLU A 136 -21.76 -12.43 25.50
CA GLU A 136 -22.52 -11.35 26.11
C GLU A 136 -21.58 -10.49 26.96
N VAL A 137 -21.68 -9.16 26.82
CA VAL A 137 -20.81 -8.21 27.54
C VAL A 137 -21.64 -7.41 28.54
N TYR A 138 -21.17 -7.34 29.78
CA TYR A 138 -21.76 -6.52 30.82
C TYR A 138 -20.66 -5.87 31.68
N GLN A 139 -21.03 -4.80 32.38
CA GLN A 139 -20.18 -4.18 33.39
C GLN A 139 -20.44 -4.87 34.73
N ILE A 140 -19.39 -5.05 35.54
CA ILE A 140 -19.48 -5.69 36.86
C ILE A 140 -20.56 -5.04 37.71
N SER A 141 -20.54 -3.70 37.79
CA SER A 141 -21.59 -2.91 38.41
C SER A 141 -21.51 -1.45 37.95
N ALA A 142 -22.45 -0.62 38.39
CA ALA A 142 -22.36 0.83 38.16
C ALA A 142 -21.15 1.47 38.88
N SER A 143 -20.67 0.86 39.96
CA SER A 143 -19.51 1.34 40.73
C SER A 143 -18.18 0.78 40.21
N ASP A 144 -18.20 -0.34 39.49
CA ASP A 144 -17.03 -0.95 38.87
C ASP A 144 -17.26 -1.11 37.35
N PRO A 145 -16.74 -0.17 36.54
CA PRO A 145 -17.03 -0.13 35.10
C PRO A 145 -16.26 -1.17 34.28
N ARG A 146 -15.49 -2.06 34.93
CA ARG A 146 -14.77 -3.15 34.26
C ARG A 146 -15.75 -4.09 33.56
N LEU A 147 -15.30 -4.61 32.42
CA LEU A 147 -16.10 -5.49 31.59
C LEU A 147 -15.93 -6.96 31.99
N VAL A 148 -17.02 -7.69 31.96
CA VAL A 148 -17.03 -9.15 32.01
C VAL A 148 -17.75 -9.66 30.77
N TYR A 149 -17.20 -10.76 30.25
CA TYR A 149 -17.65 -11.40 29.03
C TYR A 149 -18.18 -12.77 29.40
N LYS A 150 -19.49 -12.97 29.32
CA LYS A 150 -20.06 -14.30 29.43
C LYS A 150 -19.90 -14.99 28.09
N VAL A 151 -19.08 -16.04 28.07
CA VAL A 151 -18.71 -16.76 26.86
C VAL A 151 -19.28 -18.16 26.92
N THR A 152 -20.03 -18.54 25.89
CA THR A 152 -20.46 -19.92 25.66
C THR A 152 -19.38 -20.67 24.89
N LEU A 153 -18.72 -21.62 25.54
CA LEU A 153 -17.69 -22.46 24.95
C LEU A 153 -18.28 -23.49 23.98
N ALA A 154 -17.42 -24.16 23.21
CA ALA A 154 -17.85 -25.11 22.18
C ALA A 154 -18.59 -26.34 22.74
N ASP A 155 -18.34 -26.70 23.99
CA ASP A 155 -19.01 -27.76 24.75
C ASP A 155 -20.36 -27.31 25.35
N GLY A 156 -20.74 -26.04 25.17
CA GLY A 156 -21.94 -25.43 25.73
C GLY A 156 -21.75 -24.89 27.15
N THR A 157 -20.58 -25.05 27.75
CA THR A 157 -20.28 -24.50 29.07
C THR A 157 -20.23 -22.97 28.99
N VAL A 158 -20.89 -22.30 29.93
CA VAL A 158 -20.89 -20.84 30.02
C VAL A 158 -19.91 -20.38 31.08
N VAL A 159 -18.97 -19.52 30.71
CA VAL A 159 -17.92 -19.02 31.61
C VAL A 159 -17.84 -17.51 31.56
N ASP A 160 -17.69 -16.89 32.72
CA ASP A 160 -17.40 -15.46 32.84
C ASP A 160 -15.90 -15.21 32.68
N VAL A 161 -15.55 -14.49 31.61
CA VAL A 161 -14.18 -14.13 31.26
C VAL A 161 -13.94 -12.66 31.62
N PRO A 162 -12.93 -12.34 32.44
CA PRO A 162 -12.62 -10.97 32.83
C PRO A 162 -12.00 -10.18 31.67
N GLN A 163 -12.12 -8.85 31.70
CA GLN A 163 -11.61 -7.95 30.67
C GLN A 163 -10.13 -8.15 30.32
N GLU A 164 -9.31 -8.51 31.29
CA GLU A 164 -7.87 -8.73 31.09
C GLU A 164 -7.61 -9.93 30.17
N ARG A 165 -8.48 -10.95 30.21
CA ARG A 165 -8.38 -12.19 29.42
C ARG A 165 -9.17 -12.18 28.11
N MET A 166 -9.81 -11.07 27.76
CA MET A 166 -10.54 -10.93 26.49
C MET A 166 -9.91 -9.82 25.63
N PHE A 167 -9.63 -10.12 24.37
CA PHE A 167 -9.36 -9.14 23.33
C PHE A 167 -10.67 -8.83 22.63
N HIS A 168 -11.08 -7.56 22.69
CA HIS A 168 -12.34 -7.10 22.15
C HIS A 168 -12.10 -5.96 21.15
N LEU A 169 -12.19 -6.28 19.86
CA LEU A 169 -12.16 -5.30 18.79
C LEU A 169 -13.59 -4.77 18.59
N ARG A 170 -13.77 -3.46 18.83
CA ARG A 170 -15.10 -2.83 18.82
C ARG A 170 -15.31 -1.97 17.59
N GLY A 171 -16.44 -2.22 16.94
CA GLY A 171 -17.00 -1.43 15.85
C GLY A 171 -17.44 -0.02 16.27
N LEU A 172 -18.30 0.59 15.45
CA LEU A 172 -19.06 1.77 15.86
C LEU A 172 -19.90 1.43 17.09
N SER A 173 -19.87 2.23 18.15
CA SER A 173 -20.57 1.95 19.42
C SER A 173 -21.40 3.15 19.86
N LEU A 174 -22.57 2.92 20.45
CA LEU A 174 -23.43 3.97 21.05
C LEU A 174 -23.36 3.99 22.59
N ASN A 175 -22.90 2.91 23.21
CA ASN A 175 -22.86 2.75 24.67
C ASN A 175 -21.42 2.72 25.21
N GLY A 176 -20.40 2.73 24.34
CA GLY A 176 -18.99 2.61 24.72
C GLY A 176 -18.56 1.22 25.20
N VAL A 177 -19.48 0.27 25.31
CA VAL A 177 -19.25 -1.10 25.79
C VAL A 177 -19.16 -2.09 24.63
N THR A 178 -20.17 -2.10 23.76
CA THR A 178 -20.30 -2.99 22.60
C THR A 178 -20.46 -2.18 21.31
N GLY A 179 -19.89 -2.67 20.23
CA GLY A 179 -20.20 -2.18 18.89
C GLY A 179 -21.62 -2.55 18.45
N ILE A 180 -22.15 -1.74 17.54
CA ILE A 180 -23.43 -1.92 16.87
C ILE A 180 -23.25 -3.01 15.81
N GLY A 181 -24.10 -4.04 15.84
CA GLY A 181 -24.16 -5.00 14.75
C GLY A 181 -24.70 -4.35 13.48
N THR A 182 -23.84 -4.13 12.49
CA THR A 182 -24.20 -3.48 11.22
C THR A 182 -25.38 -4.19 10.55
N ILE A 183 -25.34 -5.53 10.46
CA ILE A 183 -26.42 -6.31 9.86
C ILE A 183 -27.71 -6.22 10.68
N ALA A 184 -27.61 -6.20 12.01
CA ALA A 184 -28.79 -6.05 12.86
C ALA A 184 -29.45 -4.68 12.70
N TYR A 185 -28.65 -3.61 12.54
CA TYR A 185 -29.14 -2.25 12.35
C TYR A 185 -29.65 -1.99 10.93
N GLN A 186 -29.03 -2.60 9.93
CA GLN A 186 -29.35 -2.45 8.51
C GLN A 186 -30.20 -3.61 7.98
N LYS A 187 -30.89 -4.33 8.88
CA LYS A 187 -31.67 -5.52 8.52
C LYS A 187 -32.75 -5.21 7.49
N GLU A 188 -33.37 -4.04 7.51
CA GLU A 188 -34.42 -3.67 6.55
C GLU A 188 -33.86 -3.54 5.13
N THR A 189 -32.75 -2.81 4.96
CA THR A 189 -32.06 -2.66 3.67
C THR A 189 -31.57 -4.00 3.12
N VAL A 190 -30.92 -4.81 3.96
CA VAL A 190 -30.45 -6.15 3.55
C VAL A 190 -31.62 -7.08 3.27
N GLY A 191 -32.68 -7.02 4.08
CA GLY A 191 -33.88 -7.80 3.92
C GLY A 191 -34.62 -7.48 2.63
N LEU A 192 -34.69 -6.20 2.25
CA LEU A 192 -35.22 -5.79 0.95
C LEU A 192 -34.43 -6.41 -0.20
N ALA A 193 -33.09 -6.36 -0.16
CA ALA A 193 -32.25 -7.00 -1.17
C ALA A 193 -32.45 -8.53 -1.23
N MET A 194 -32.62 -9.18 -0.08
CA MET A 194 -32.94 -10.61 0.00
C MET A 194 -34.31 -10.91 -0.63
N GLN A 195 -35.33 -10.10 -0.37
CA GLN A 195 -36.66 -10.28 -0.95
C GLN A 195 -36.67 -10.01 -2.46
N GLN A 196 -35.94 -9.01 -2.94
CA GLN A 196 -35.74 -8.81 -4.38
C GLN A 196 -35.09 -10.04 -5.02
N LEU A 197 -34.06 -10.63 -4.40
CA LEU A 197 -33.46 -11.88 -4.88
C LEU A 197 -34.47 -13.02 -4.90
N LYS A 198 -35.26 -13.19 -3.85
CA LYS A 198 -36.30 -14.21 -3.78
C LYS A 198 -37.39 -14.00 -4.84
N HIS A 199 -37.80 -12.75 -5.07
CA HIS A 199 -38.77 -12.39 -6.09
C HIS A 199 -38.24 -12.73 -7.49
N GLY A 200 -37.03 -12.27 -7.83
CA GLY A 200 -36.40 -12.59 -9.11
C GLY A 200 -36.21 -14.10 -9.30
N ALA A 201 -35.72 -14.80 -8.29
CA ALA A 201 -35.56 -16.25 -8.34
C ALA A 201 -36.89 -16.98 -8.57
N LYS A 202 -37.97 -16.56 -7.90
CA LYS A 202 -39.32 -17.13 -8.13
C LYS A 202 -39.87 -16.79 -9.50
N LEU A 203 -39.67 -15.57 -9.98
CA LEU A 203 -40.08 -15.13 -11.31
C LEU A 203 -39.46 -16.02 -12.40
N PHE A 204 -38.16 -16.32 -12.28
CA PHE A 204 -37.46 -17.20 -13.21
C PHE A 204 -37.76 -18.69 -12.98
N ALA A 205 -37.87 -19.14 -11.73
CA ALA A 205 -38.18 -20.54 -11.40
C ALA A 205 -39.59 -20.97 -11.84
N ASN A 206 -40.54 -20.05 -11.82
CA ASN A 206 -41.88 -20.28 -12.35
C ASN A 206 -41.93 -20.09 -13.89
N GLY A 207 -40.77 -20.03 -14.55
CA GLY A 207 -40.65 -20.04 -16.00
C GLY A 207 -41.21 -18.80 -16.67
N ALA A 208 -40.82 -17.59 -16.25
CA ALA A 208 -41.01 -16.34 -17.02
C ALA A 208 -42.38 -16.17 -17.71
N GLN A 209 -43.47 -16.65 -17.09
CA GLN A 209 -44.85 -16.39 -17.49
C GLN A 209 -45.75 -16.48 -16.26
N ALA A 210 -45.54 -15.58 -15.30
CA ALA A 210 -46.69 -15.10 -14.55
C ALA A 210 -47.45 -14.15 -15.48
N GLY A 211 -48.72 -14.46 -15.73
CA GLY A 211 -49.69 -13.53 -16.29
C GLY A 211 -50.00 -13.74 -17.76
N GLY A 212 -50.38 -14.96 -18.15
CA GLY A 212 -51.33 -15.08 -19.25
C GLY A 212 -52.74 -15.12 -18.68
N VAL A 213 -53.69 -14.41 -19.27
CA VAL A 213 -55.11 -14.66 -18.97
C VAL A 213 -55.63 -15.66 -19.99
N LEU A 214 -56.20 -16.76 -19.51
CA LEU A 214 -56.98 -17.69 -20.33
C LEU A 214 -58.39 -17.12 -20.43
N GLU A 215 -58.71 -16.55 -21.59
CA GLU A 215 -60.00 -15.95 -21.88
C GLU A 215 -60.89 -16.97 -22.59
N SER A 216 -62.09 -17.23 -22.03
CA SER A 216 -63.13 -18.04 -22.66
C SER A 216 -64.33 -17.15 -23.00
N GLU A 217 -64.84 -17.27 -24.23
CA GLU A 217 -66.04 -16.54 -24.67
C GLU A 217 -67.34 -17.16 -24.09
N LYS A 218 -67.29 -18.40 -23.58
CA LYS A 218 -68.43 -19.12 -22.98
C LYS A 218 -68.14 -19.51 -21.53
N PRO A 219 -69.17 -19.57 -20.66
CA PRO A 219 -69.00 -20.08 -19.30
C PRO A 219 -68.56 -21.56 -19.35
N LEU A 220 -67.44 -21.85 -18.70
CA LEU A 220 -66.94 -23.22 -18.55
C LEU A 220 -67.75 -23.95 -17.46
N SER A 221 -68.01 -25.23 -17.65
CA SER A 221 -68.54 -26.09 -16.59
C SER A 221 -67.46 -26.37 -15.52
N ASP A 222 -67.86 -26.65 -14.28
CA ASP A 222 -66.92 -26.92 -13.18
C ASP A 222 -65.94 -28.07 -13.48
N GLN A 223 -66.42 -29.11 -14.19
CA GLN A 223 -65.57 -30.21 -14.65
C GLN A 223 -64.56 -29.78 -15.71
N ALA A 224 -64.97 -28.95 -16.68
CA ALA A 224 -64.09 -28.44 -17.72
C ALA A 224 -63.02 -27.49 -17.13
N TYR A 225 -63.41 -26.62 -16.20
CA TYR A 225 -62.49 -25.74 -15.49
C TYR A 225 -61.41 -26.53 -14.73
N THR A 226 -61.83 -27.56 -13.98
CA THR A 226 -60.90 -28.37 -13.17
C THR A 226 -59.91 -29.12 -14.06
N ARG A 227 -60.39 -29.79 -15.13
CA ARG A 227 -59.52 -30.47 -16.09
C ARG A 227 -58.55 -29.54 -16.79
N LEU A 228 -59.03 -28.37 -17.21
CA LEU A 228 -58.22 -27.38 -17.92
C LEU A 228 -57.13 -26.83 -16.99
N LYS A 229 -57.46 -26.54 -15.73
CA LYS A 229 -56.48 -26.12 -14.71
C LYS A 229 -55.43 -27.21 -14.46
N GLU A 230 -55.84 -28.45 -14.20
CA GLU A 230 -54.93 -29.56 -13.94
C GLU A 230 -54.02 -29.86 -15.13
N SER A 231 -54.57 -29.93 -16.35
CA SER A 231 -53.77 -30.13 -17.56
C SER A 231 -52.83 -28.95 -17.83
N PHE A 232 -53.22 -27.73 -17.44
CA PHE A 232 -52.38 -26.55 -17.64
C PHE A 232 -51.21 -26.55 -16.65
N ASP A 233 -51.50 -26.78 -15.36
CA ASP A 233 -50.49 -26.87 -14.31
C ASP A 233 -49.51 -28.04 -14.58
N GLU A 234 -49.99 -29.21 -15.01
CA GLU A 234 -49.11 -30.35 -15.29
C GLU A 234 -48.17 -30.13 -16.48
N LYS A 235 -48.66 -29.54 -17.57
CA LYS A 235 -47.92 -29.45 -18.84
C LYS A 235 -47.08 -28.19 -18.98
N TYR A 236 -47.45 -27.11 -18.28
CA TYR A 236 -46.89 -25.78 -18.49
C TYR A 236 -46.32 -25.14 -17.22
N SER A 237 -46.43 -25.75 -16.03
CA SER A 237 -45.74 -25.25 -14.83
C SER A 237 -44.29 -25.72 -14.73
N GLY A 238 -43.41 -24.89 -14.18
CA GLY A 238 -42.00 -25.22 -13.93
C GLY A 238 -41.03 -24.86 -15.07
N VAL A 239 -39.74 -24.76 -14.72
CA VAL A 239 -38.67 -24.31 -15.64
C VAL A 239 -38.51 -25.23 -16.85
N ASP A 240 -38.62 -26.54 -16.65
CA ASP A 240 -38.43 -27.55 -17.72
C ASP A 240 -39.54 -27.53 -18.77
N ASN A 241 -40.67 -26.91 -18.46
CA ASN A 241 -41.83 -26.77 -19.33
C ASN A 241 -41.89 -25.40 -20.04
N ALA A 242 -40.89 -24.54 -19.81
CA ALA A 242 -40.77 -23.25 -20.49
C ALA A 242 -40.63 -23.44 -22.01
N HIS A 243 -41.24 -22.54 -22.79
CA HIS A 243 -41.25 -22.54 -24.26
C HIS A 243 -41.98 -23.70 -24.95
N LYS A 244 -42.71 -24.55 -24.21
CA LYS A 244 -43.62 -25.53 -24.82
C LYS A 244 -44.77 -24.83 -25.55
N THR A 245 -45.17 -25.36 -26.70
CA THR A 245 -46.34 -24.87 -27.44
C THR A 245 -47.60 -25.09 -26.60
N ILE A 246 -48.31 -24.01 -26.30
CA ILE A 246 -49.58 -24.05 -25.56
C ILE A 246 -50.67 -24.54 -26.51
N LEU A 247 -51.33 -25.64 -26.15
CA LEU A 247 -52.52 -26.15 -26.82
C LEU A 247 -53.74 -25.75 -26.00
N LEU A 248 -54.67 -25.02 -26.62
CA LEU A 248 -55.88 -24.51 -25.97
C LEU A 248 -57.12 -25.14 -26.62
N GLU A 249 -58.05 -25.61 -25.78
CA GLU A 249 -59.30 -26.24 -26.20
C GLU A 249 -60.47 -25.25 -26.15
N GLU A 250 -61.60 -25.60 -26.78
CA GLU A 250 -62.88 -24.87 -26.72
C GLU A 250 -62.86 -23.36 -27.08
N GLY A 251 -61.87 -22.92 -27.87
CA GLY A 251 -61.77 -21.51 -28.29
C GLY A 251 -61.20 -20.58 -27.21
N VAL A 252 -60.60 -21.14 -26.16
CA VAL A 252 -59.86 -20.37 -25.15
C VAL A 252 -58.66 -19.69 -25.79
N LYS A 253 -58.49 -18.39 -25.51
CA LYS A 253 -57.36 -17.58 -25.99
C LYS A 253 -56.40 -17.31 -24.85
N PHE A 254 -55.10 -17.38 -25.13
CA PHE A 254 -54.06 -17.01 -24.19
C PHE A 254 -53.58 -15.58 -24.48
N SER A 255 -53.93 -14.65 -23.59
CA SER A 255 -53.50 -13.25 -23.65
C SER A 255 -52.25 -13.08 -22.79
N LYS A 256 -51.08 -12.91 -23.41
CA LYS A 256 -49.83 -12.64 -22.68
C LYS A 256 -49.85 -11.22 -22.11
N VAL A 257 -49.76 -11.07 -20.80
CA VAL A 257 -49.47 -9.78 -20.17
C VAL A 257 -47.98 -9.48 -20.38
N SER A 258 -47.66 -8.35 -21.03
CA SER A 258 -46.27 -7.93 -21.22
C SER A 258 -45.80 -7.08 -20.03
N PHE A 259 -44.69 -7.49 -19.43
CA PHE A 259 -44.14 -6.90 -18.19
C PHE A 259 -42.81 -6.14 -18.42
N THR A 260 -42.46 -5.80 -19.66
CA THR A 260 -41.12 -5.31 -20.01
C THR A 260 -40.70 -4.03 -19.26
N SER A 261 -41.62 -3.14 -18.90
CA SER A 261 -41.28 -1.95 -18.10
C SER A 261 -41.02 -2.27 -16.62
N GLU A 262 -41.65 -3.30 -16.07
CA GLU A 262 -41.49 -3.70 -14.68
C GLU A 262 -40.17 -4.45 -14.48
N GLU A 263 -39.75 -5.27 -15.47
CA GLU A 263 -38.46 -5.96 -15.47
C GLU A 263 -37.28 -4.98 -15.44
N ALA A 264 -37.36 -3.90 -16.24
CA ALA A 264 -36.35 -2.85 -16.23
C ALA A 264 -36.31 -2.10 -14.88
N GLN A 265 -37.47 -1.77 -14.32
CA GLN A 265 -37.55 -1.14 -12.99
C GLN A 265 -37.04 -2.08 -11.87
N PHE A 266 -37.30 -3.39 -11.98
CA PHE A 266 -36.80 -4.38 -11.03
C PHE A 266 -35.27 -4.48 -11.08
N LEU A 267 -34.66 -4.50 -12.27
CA LEU A 267 -33.21 -4.48 -12.41
C LEU A 267 -32.60 -3.22 -11.78
N GLU A 268 -33.16 -2.05 -12.06
CA GLU A 268 -32.73 -0.79 -11.46
C GLU A 268 -32.86 -0.80 -9.93
N SER A 269 -33.94 -1.37 -9.39
CA SER A 269 -34.12 -1.52 -7.94
C SER A 269 -33.01 -2.37 -7.29
N ARG A 270 -32.55 -3.42 -7.97
CA ARG A 270 -31.44 -4.26 -7.49
C ARG A 270 -30.10 -3.54 -7.55
N LYS A 271 -29.85 -2.75 -8.59
CA LYS A 271 -28.64 -1.91 -8.70
C LYS A 271 -28.60 -0.86 -7.58
N TYR A 272 -29.74 -0.25 -7.29
CA TYR A 272 -29.86 0.69 -6.18
C TYR A 272 -29.56 0.01 -4.84
N SER A 273 -30.16 -1.15 -4.56
CA SER A 273 -29.88 -1.91 -3.33
C SER A 273 -28.40 -2.33 -3.21
N ARG A 274 -27.74 -2.68 -4.32
CA ARG A 274 -26.29 -2.92 -4.34
C ARG A 274 -25.50 -1.68 -3.91
N SER A 275 -25.83 -0.51 -4.48
CA SER A 275 -25.16 0.76 -4.16
C SER A 275 -25.40 1.20 -2.71
N GLU A 276 -26.62 1.02 -2.20
CA GLU A 276 -26.98 1.33 -0.82
C GLU A 276 -26.17 0.47 0.18
N ILE A 277 -26.07 -0.85 -0.09
CA ILE A 277 -25.23 -1.77 0.70
C ILE A 277 -23.75 -1.35 0.65
N ALA A 278 -23.23 -0.99 -0.52
CA ALA A 278 -21.85 -0.50 -0.65
C ALA A 278 -21.59 0.74 0.20
N GLY A 279 -22.56 1.67 0.23
CA GLY A 279 -22.53 2.86 1.07
C GLY A 279 -22.48 2.56 2.56
N ILE A 280 -23.23 1.55 3.04
CA ILE A 280 -23.22 1.11 4.44
C ILE A 280 -21.81 0.71 4.91
N PHE A 281 -21.09 -0.06 4.09
CA PHE A 281 -19.74 -0.52 4.42
C PHE A 281 -18.62 0.47 4.05
N ARG A 282 -18.97 1.59 3.38
CA ARG A 282 -18.05 2.58 2.80
C ARG A 282 -17.10 1.95 1.77
N VAL A 283 -17.62 1.04 0.96
CA VAL A 283 -16.88 0.38 -0.12
C VAL A 283 -17.25 1.05 -1.45
N PRO A 284 -16.28 1.52 -2.25
CA PRO A 284 -16.56 2.03 -3.58
C PRO A 284 -17.24 0.99 -4.48
N PRO A 285 -18.20 1.41 -5.34
CA PRO A 285 -18.92 0.49 -6.22
C PRO A 285 -17.99 -0.32 -7.15
N HIS A 286 -16.89 0.26 -7.60
CA HIS A 286 -15.95 -0.41 -8.51
C HIS A 286 -15.25 -1.63 -7.88
N LEU A 287 -15.06 -1.66 -6.56
CA LEU A 287 -14.46 -2.81 -5.85
C LEU A 287 -15.41 -4.00 -5.73
N ILE A 288 -16.71 -3.78 -5.90
CA ILE A 288 -17.74 -4.84 -5.89
C ILE A 288 -18.29 -5.16 -7.30
N GLY A 289 -17.56 -4.72 -8.34
CA GLY A 289 -17.89 -5.02 -9.74
C GLY A 289 -18.97 -4.12 -10.35
N ASP A 290 -19.21 -2.93 -9.77
CA ASP A 290 -20.11 -1.92 -10.35
C ASP A 290 -19.31 -0.80 -11.04
N LEU A 291 -19.27 -0.84 -12.37
CA LEU A 291 -18.51 0.09 -13.21
C LEU A 291 -19.39 0.95 -14.13
N GLU A 292 -20.71 0.94 -13.95
CA GLU A 292 -21.66 1.52 -14.93
C GLU A 292 -21.47 3.03 -15.18
N ARG A 293 -20.96 3.76 -14.17
CA ARG A 293 -20.66 5.21 -14.25
C ARG A 293 -19.19 5.53 -13.99
N ALA A 294 -18.31 4.54 -14.09
CA ALA A 294 -16.92 4.68 -13.72
C ALA A 294 -16.05 5.10 -14.91
N THR A 295 -15.32 6.21 -14.78
CA THR A 295 -14.20 6.58 -15.67
C THR A 295 -12.88 6.27 -14.96
N PHE A 296 -11.79 6.04 -15.69
CA PHE A 296 -10.48 5.71 -15.10
C PHE A 296 -10.05 6.72 -14.02
N THR A 297 -10.17 8.03 -14.29
CA THR A 297 -9.86 9.10 -13.33
C THR A 297 -10.76 9.04 -12.09
N ASN A 298 -12.05 8.75 -12.25
CA ASN A 298 -12.98 8.63 -11.12
C ASN A 298 -12.64 7.40 -10.25
N ILE A 299 -12.22 6.29 -10.85
CA ILE A 299 -11.80 5.08 -10.10
C ILE A 299 -10.56 5.35 -9.25
N GLU A 300 -9.55 6.03 -9.81
CA GLU A 300 -8.33 6.37 -9.08
C GLU A 300 -8.62 7.23 -7.84
N GLU A 301 -9.43 8.28 -8.01
CA GLU A 301 -9.84 9.15 -6.90
C GLU A 301 -10.68 8.40 -5.85
N GLN A 302 -11.62 7.55 -6.29
CA GLN A 302 -12.39 6.70 -5.39
C GLN A 302 -11.51 5.71 -4.63
N GLY A 303 -10.45 5.18 -5.25
CA GLY A 303 -9.46 4.33 -4.60
C GLY A 303 -8.72 5.06 -3.47
N ARG A 304 -8.26 6.29 -3.72
CA ARG A 304 -7.62 7.13 -2.69
C ARG A 304 -8.59 7.51 -1.57
N GLN A 305 -9.84 7.82 -1.92
CA GLN A 305 -10.91 8.09 -0.96
C GLN A 305 -11.21 6.87 -0.09
N TYR A 306 -11.21 5.67 -0.66
CA TYR A 306 -11.44 4.43 0.08
C TYR A 306 -10.35 4.17 1.12
N VAL A 307 -9.09 4.35 0.76
CA VAL A 307 -8.00 4.17 1.72
C VAL A 307 -8.13 5.18 2.86
N SER A 308 -8.34 6.46 2.54
CA SER A 308 -8.40 7.54 3.54
C SER A 308 -9.63 7.49 4.45
N SER A 309 -10.82 7.24 3.90
CA SER A 309 -12.10 7.34 4.64
C SER A 309 -12.72 5.99 5.02
N GLY A 310 -12.35 4.92 4.32
CA GLY A 310 -12.81 3.56 4.56
C GLY A 310 -11.83 2.77 5.42
N LEU A 311 -10.56 2.66 4.99
CA LEU A 311 -9.59 1.77 5.60
C LEU A 311 -8.83 2.38 6.79
N LEU A 312 -8.34 3.62 6.68
CA LEU A 312 -7.58 4.26 7.77
C LEU A 312 -8.30 4.24 9.13
N PRO A 313 -9.61 4.53 9.24
CA PRO A 313 -10.31 4.44 10.53
C PRO A 313 -10.30 3.02 11.12
N ARG A 314 -10.33 1.99 10.27
CA ARG A 314 -10.25 0.57 10.69
C ARG A 314 -8.84 0.22 11.15
N PHE A 315 -7.80 0.68 10.46
CA PHE A 315 -6.41 0.49 10.89
C PHE A 315 -6.15 1.12 12.25
N ARG A 316 -6.55 2.38 12.42
CA ARG A 316 -6.41 3.07 13.71
C ARG A 316 -7.15 2.37 14.84
N ARG A 317 -8.32 1.80 14.56
CA ARG A 317 -9.08 1.01 15.54
C ARG A 317 -8.32 -0.25 15.97
N TRP A 318 -7.71 -0.98 15.05
CA TRP A 318 -6.85 -2.12 15.38
C TRP A 318 -5.63 -1.70 16.19
N GLU A 319 -4.88 -0.70 15.72
CA GLU A 319 -3.66 -0.21 16.38
C GLU A 319 -3.94 0.23 17.82
N THR A 320 -5.01 0.99 18.02
CA THR A 320 -5.42 1.46 19.35
C THR A 320 -5.95 0.33 20.22
N ALA A 321 -6.69 -0.64 19.67
CA ALA A 321 -7.15 -1.81 20.40
C ALA A 321 -5.97 -2.67 20.88
N ILE A 322 -5.00 -2.96 20.01
CA ILE A 322 -3.78 -3.71 20.34
C ILE A 322 -2.98 -2.98 21.42
N ARG A 323 -2.73 -1.67 21.23
CA ARG A 323 -2.03 -0.85 22.23
C ARG A 323 -2.73 -0.88 23.60
N ARG A 324 -4.06 -0.82 23.62
CA ARG A 324 -4.86 -0.75 24.85
C ARG A 324 -4.98 -2.11 25.56
N GLN A 325 -5.01 -3.22 24.82
CA GLN A 325 -5.44 -4.52 25.33
C GLN A 325 -4.38 -5.62 25.29
N LEU A 326 -3.38 -5.51 24.41
CA LEU A 326 -2.30 -6.50 24.28
C LEU A 326 -0.98 -5.96 24.85
N ILE A 327 -0.65 -4.69 24.61
CA ILE A 327 0.60 -4.11 25.15
C ILE A 327 0.48 -3.80 26.65
N PRO A 328 1.34 -4.35 27.52
CA PRO A 328 1.41 -4.05 28.95
C PRO A 328 1.66 -2.57 29.19
N VAL A 329 1.13 -2.02 30.30
CA VAL A 329 1.24 -0.59 30.60
C VAL A 329 2.69 -0.10 30.63
N ARG A 330 3.62 -0.93 31.13
CA ARG A 330 5.06 -0.66 31.17
C ARG A 330 5.67 -0.39 29.79
N ASP A 331 5.16 -1.06 28.75
CA ASP A 331 5.77 -1.08 27.41
C ASP A 331 5.10 -0.07 26.45
N ARG A 332 3.93 0.49 26.80
CA ARG A 332 3.12 1.39 25.93
C ARG A 332 3.79 2.71 25.54
N LYS A 333 4.83 3.12 26.26
CA LYS A 333 5.64 4.30 25.91
C LYS A 333 6.71 3.96 24.89
N ALA A 334 7.26 2.75 24.94
CA ALA A 334 8.35 2.32 24.08
C ALA A 334 7.84 1.66 22.79
N PHE A 335 6.79 0.85 22.86
CA PHE A 335 6.31 0.03 21.75
C PHE A 335 4.91 0.42 21.28
N TYR A 336 4.70 0.31 19.97
CA TYR A 336 3.39 0.45 19.34
C TYR A 336 3.34 -0.36 18.04
N VAL A 337 2.14 -0.52 17.49
CA VAL A 337 1.93 -1.19 16.20
C VAL A 337 1.33 -0.21 15.21
N GLU A 338 1.66 -0.37 13.93
CA GLU A 338 1.17 0.49 12.85
C GLU A 338 0.96 -0.34 11.58
N HIS A 339 -0.18 -0.13 10.91
CA HIS A 339 -0.39 -0.66 9.57
C HIS A 339 0.40 0.17 8.55
N LEU A 340 1.10 -0.49 7.64
CA LEU A 340 1.77 0.17 6.52
C LEU A 340 0.80 0.61 5.42
N ALA A 341 -0.07 1.57 5.74
CA ALA A 341 -1.06 2.12 4.81
C ALA A 341 -0.42 2.90 3.64
N ASP A 342 0.82 3.36 3.81
CA ASP A 342 1.57 4.06 2.76
C ASP A 342 1.70 3.22 1.50
N ALA A 343 1.73 1.88 1.61
CA ALA A 343 1.76 0.99 0.46
C ALA A 343 0.50 1.12 -0.43
N LEU A 344 -0.68 1.36 0.17
CA LEU A 344 -1.94 1.58 -0.55
C LEU A 344 -2.10 3.01 -1.06
N LEU A 345 -1.57 3.97 -0.30
CA LEU A 345 -1.57 5.40 -0.69
C LEU A 345 -0.43 5.77 -1.63
N ARG A 346 0.41 4.81 -2.02
CA ARG A 346 1.44 5.01 -3.05
C ARG A 346 0.75 5.51 -4.30
N GLY A 347 0.83 6.82 -4.51
CA GLY A 347 0.37 7.47 -5.74
C GLY A 347 1.12 6.90 -6.95
N LYS A 348 0.69 7.32 -8.15
CA LYS A 348 1.35 6.94 -9.39
C LYS A 348 2.85 7.11 -9.26
N THR A 349 3.61 6.07 -9.57
CA THR A 349 5.07 6.06 -9.49
C THR A 349 5.65 7.30 -10.18
N GLN A 350 5.10 7.70 -11.33
CA GLN A 350 5.54 8.89 -12.04
C GLN A 350 5.35 10.19 -11.24
N GLU A 351 4.14 10.46 -10.74
CA GLU A 351 3.86 11.68 -9.96
C GLU A 351 4.71 11.76 -8.69
N ARG A 352 4.89 10.61 -8.02
CA ARG A 352 5.69 10.51 -6.80
C ARG A 352 7.16 10.78 -7.06
N PHE A 353 7.72 10.21 -8.12
CA PHE A 353 9.13 10.45 -8.50
C PHE A 353 9.34 11.88 -9.02
N ILE A 354 8.35 12.49 -9.68
CA ILE A 354 8.37 13.91 -10.02
C ILE A 354 8.38 14.77 -8.75
N ALA A 355 7.53 14.46 -7.77
CA ALA A 355 7.47 15.17 -6.50
C ALA A 355 8.77 15.04 -5.69
N TYR A 356 9.38 13.85 -5.63
CA TYR A 356 10.72 13.68 -5.03
C TYR A 356 11.78 14.48 -5.78
N GLY A 357 11.73 14.49 -7.12
CA GLY A 357 12.63 15.30 -7.93
C GLY A 357 12.44 16.80 -7.71
N GLN A 358 11.23 17.28 -7.41
CA GLN A 358 10.99 18.66 -6.97
C GLN A 358 11.54 18.90 -5.57
N ALA A 359 11.24 18.02 -4.60
CA ALA A 359 11.70 18.15 -3.22
C ALA A 359 13.23 18.20 -3.08
N ILE A 360 13.94 17.35 -3.85
CA ILE A 360 15.40 17.35 -3.90
C ILE A 360 15.93 18.64 -4.53
N ARG A 361 15.29 19.16 -5.58
CA ARG A 361 15.71 20.41 -6.23
C ARG A 361 15.45 21.64 -5.36
N ASP A 362 14.35 21.66 -4.64
CA ASP A 362 13.96 22.75 -3.74
C ASP A 362 14.77 22.73 -2.43
N GLY A 363 15.60 21.70 -2.22
CA GLY A 363 16.59 21.65 -1.14
C GLY A 363 16.03 21.34 0.24
N TRP A 364 14.77 20.89 0.35
CA TRP A 364 14.18 20.49 1.64
C TRP A 364 14.17 18.97 1.87
N MET A 365 14.53 18.16 0.87
CA MET A 365 14.68 16.72 1.01
C MET A 365 16.02 16.25 0.41
N ASN A 366 16.73 15.36 1.11
CA ASN A 366 17.94 14.73 0.56
C ASN A 366 17.62 13.40 -0.15
N ARG A 367 18.61 12.80 -0.83
CA ARG A 367 18.38 11.58 -1.62
C ARG A 367 18.23 10.34 -0.75
N ASN A 368 18.86 10.29 0.42
CA ASN A 368 18.70 9.17 1.37
C ASN A 368 17.33 9.17 2.05
N GLU A 369 16.75 10.33 2.34
CA GLU A 369 15.38 10.48 2.83
C GLU A 369 14.35 9.94 1.82
N VAL A 370 14.59 10.14 0.51
CA VAL A 370 13.76 9.52 -0.54
C VAL A 370 13.91 8.00 -0.54
N ARG A 371 15.14 7.48 -0.39
CA ARG A 371 15.40 6.03 -0.31
C ARG A 371 14.70 5.42 0.90
N GLU A 372 14.81 6.04 2.06
CA GLU A 372 14.14 5.61 3.28
C GLU A 372 12.60 5.58 3.09
N ARG A 373 12.01 6.61 2.47
CA ARG A 373 10.58 6.65 2.13
C ARG A 373 10.15 5.56 1.15
N GLU A 374 11.04 5.14 0.26
CA GLU A 374 10.83 4.00 -0.64
C GLU A 374 11.14 2.64 0.01
N ASN A 375 11.46 2.59 1.32
CA ASN A 375 11.94 1.41 2.04
C ASN A 375 13.22 0.81 1.43
N LEU A 376 14.12 1.65 0.92
CA LEU A 376 15.45 1.28 0.43
C LEU A 376 16.51 1.71 1.45
N ASN A 377 17.58 0.93 1.56
CA ASN A 377 18.70 1.27 2.44
C ASN A 377 19.39 2.57 1.96
N PRO A 378 19.81 3.45 2.88
CA PRO A 378 20.67 4.60 2.57
C PRO A 378 21.93 4.16 1.83
N ALA A 379 22.49 5.04 1.01
CA ALA A 379 23.78 4.83 0.36
C ALA A 379 24.73 6.00 0.66
N ASP A 380 26.03 5.68 0.73
CA ASP A 380 27.07 6.65 1.07
C ASP A 380 27.11 7.81 0.08
N GLY A 381 27.23 9.04 0.59
CA GLY A 381 27.32 10.27 -0.22
C GLY A 381 25.97 10.84 -0.71
N LEU A 382 24.84 10.29 -0.27
CA LEU A 382 23.50 10.76 -0.67
C LEU A 382 22.77 11.61 0.39
N ASP A 383 23.40 11.87 1.54
CA ASP A 383 22.85 12.71 2.61
C ASP A 383 22.97 14.21 2.33
N GLU A 384 23.84 14.59 1.39
CA GLU A 384 24.05 15.99 1.01
C GLU A 384 22.86 16.54 0.20
N PHE A 385 22.36 17.71 0.61
CA PHE A 385 21.34 18.45 -0.12
C PHE A 385 21.91 19.00 -1.42
N LEU A 386 21.23 18.70 -2.52
CA LEU A 386 21.57 19.29 -3.81
C LEU A 386 21.10 20.74 -3.85
N LYS A 387 22.02 21.66 -4.16
CA LYS A 387 21.69 23.06 -4.45
C LYS A 387 21.68 23.25 -5.97
N PRO A 388 20.58 23.74 -6.58
CA PRO A 388 20.59 24.11 -7.99
C PRO A 388 21.64 25.21 -8.24
N LEU A 389 22.47 25.05 -9.27
CA LEU A 389 23.52 26.01 -9.63
C LEU A 389 22.99 27.45 -9.84
N ASN A 390 21.72 27.60 -10.21
CA ASN A 390 21.09 28.89 -10.50
C ASN A 390 20.46 29.56 -9.26
N MET A 391 20.54 28.95 -8.07
CA MET A 391 20.03 29.51 -6.81
C MET A 391 21.14 30.04 -5.89
N ALA A 392 22.39 30.08 -6.36
CA ALA A 392 23.47 30.74 -5.63
C ALA A 392 23.16 32.24 -5.50
N THR A 393 23.33 32.79 -4.31
CA THR A 393 23.22 34.24 -4.12
C THR A 393 24.35 34.95 -4.87
N GLN A 394 24.13 36.21 -5.26
CA GLN A 394 25.16 36.97 -5.97
C GLN A 394 26.47 37.04 -5.18
N ALA A 395 26.39 37.14 -3.84
CA ALA A 395 27.54 37.10 -2.95
C ALA A 395 28.30 35.75 -2.99
N GLU A 396 27.60 34.62 -3.12
CA GLU A 396 28.23 33.30 -3.22
C GLU A 396 28.83 33.06 -4.62
N SER A 397 28.19 33.57 -5.67
CA SER A 397 28.72 33.54 -7.03
C SER A 397 29.99 34.39 -7.14
N ASP A 398 29.98 35.60 -6.57
CA ASP A 398 31.12 36.51 -6.55
C ASP A 398 32.29 35.94 -5.72
N ALA A 399 31.99 35.28 -4.59
CA ALA A 399 32.99 34.60 -3.78
C ALA A 399 33.61 33.39 -4.49
N ALA A 400 32.81 32.61 -5.23
CA ALA A 400 33.31 31.48 -6.02
C ALA A 400 34.17 31.96 -7.20
N LEU A 401 33.78 33.04 -7.88
CA LEU A 401 34.57 33.71 -8.92
C LEU A 401 35.89 34.25 -8.38
N ALA A 402 35.88 34.91 -7.21
CA ALA A 402 37.08 35.41 -6.56
C ALA A 402 38.04 34.28 -6.16
N ALA A 403 37.53 33.19 -5.58
CA ALA A 403 38.33 32.03 -5.21
C ALA A 403 38.93 31.30 -6.43
N GLN A 404 38.21 31.29 -7.56
CA GLN A 404 38.71 30.74 -8.82
C GLN A 404 39.81 31.65 -9.41
N GLN A 405 39.61 32.98 -9.39
CA GLN A 405 40.61 33.95 -9.83
C GLN A 405 41.89 33.90 -8.98
N GLU A 406 41.80 33.69 -7.66
CA GLU A 406 42.96 33.51 -6.80
C GLU A 406 43.73 32.21 -7.12
N LYS A 407 43.03 31.11 -7.41
CA LYS A 407 43.67 29.86 -7.83
C LYS A 407 44.35 30.00 -9.19
N ASP A 408 43.71 30.68 -10.13
CA ASP A 408 44.27 30.91 -11.46
C ASP A 408 45.47 31.87 -11.41
N ALA A 409 45.44 32.88 -10.53
CA ALA A 409 46.56 33.78 -10.26
C ALA A 409 47.74 33.04 -9.60
N ALA A 410 47.49 32.19 -8.60
CA ALA A 410 48.52 31.37 -7.96
C ALA A 410 49.16 30.37 -8.94
N ALA A 411 48.38 29.81 -9.86
CA ALA A 411 48.88 28.94 -10.93
C ALA A 411 49.75 29.71 -11.95
N ALA A 412 49.37 30.96 -12.27
CA ALA A 412 50.16 31.83 -13.15
C ALA A 412 51.50 32.24 -12.50
N ASP A 413 51.51 32.59 -11.21
CA ASP A 413 52.71 32.93 -10.46
C ASP A 413 53.68 31.73 -10.36
N ALA A 414 53.15 30.54 -10.08
CA ALA A 414 53.95 29.31 -10.08
C ALA A 414 54.57 29.03 -11.45
N ALA A 415 53.81 29.21 -12.54
CA ALA A 415 54.32 29.04 -13.90
C ALA A 415 55.40 30.09 -14.26
N GLN A 416 55.31 31.30 -13.72
CA GLN A 416 56.30 32.35 -13.93
C GLN A 416 57.60 32.08 -13.15
N GLN A 417 57.51 31.55 -11.94
CA GLN A 417 58.67 31.11 -11.15
C GLN A 417 59.39 29.92 -11.82
N ASP A 418 58.64 28.95 -12.33
CA ASP A 418 59.19 27.80 -13.07
C ASP A 418 59.94 28.25 -14.34
N ARG A 419 59.40 29.23 -15.08
CA ARG A 419 60.08 29.82 -16.26
C ARG A 419 61.37 30.56 -15.89
N ALA A 420 61.38 31.29 -14.77
CA ALA A 420 62.58 32.00 -14.31
C ALA A 420 63.68 31.03 -13.84
N ALA A 421 63.30 29.94 -13.16
CA ALA A 421 64.23 28.89 -12.76
C ALA A 421 64.86 28.17 -13.97
N ALA A 422 64.05 27.86 -14.99
CA ALA A 422 64.54 27.26 -16.23
C ALA A 422 65.50 28.19 -17.01
N ALA A 423 65.25 29.50 -17.01
CA ALA A 423 66.14 30.47 -17.65
C ALA A 423 67.52 30.55 -16.96
N ASN A 424 67.56 30.50 -15.63
CA ASN A 424 68.82 30.50 -14.87
C ASN A 424 69.61 29.21 -15.08
N ALA A 425 68.95 28.05 -15.07
CA ALA A 425 69.59 26.76 -15.33
C ALA A 425 70.22 26.70 -16.75
N ASN A 426 69.51 27.23 -17.75
CA ASN A 426 70.03 27.32 -19.12
C ASN A 426 71.24 28.27 -19.23
N ALA A 427 71.27 29.36 -18.45
CA ALA A 427 72.42 30.26 -18.41
C ALA A 427 73.67 29.60 -17.80
N GLU A 428 73.51 28.78 -16.75
CA GLU A 428 74.61 28.01 -16.15
C GLU A 428 75.13 26.89 -17.07
N LEU A 429 74.23 26.19 -17.76
CA LEU A 429 74.58 25.19 -18.77
C LEU A 429 75.40 25.81 -19.91
N THR A 430 74.97 26.99 -20.39
CA THR A 430 75.67 27.72 -21.45
C THR A 430 77.08 28.14 -21.01
N ARG A 431 77.26 28.63 -19.78
CA ARG A 431 78.58 28.96 -19.23
C ARG A 431 79.48 27.73 -19.11
N SER A 432 78.92 26.61 -18.66
CA SER A 432 79.65 25.35 -18.46
C SER A 432 80.11 24.75 -19.79
N ILE A 433 79.27 24.80 -20.83
CA ILE A 433 79.60 24.35 -22.18
C ILE A 433 80.69 25.24 -22.80
N LEU A 434 80.62 26.57 -22.62
CA LEU A 434 81.66 27.48 -23.12
C LEU A 434 83.03 27.20 -22.48
N ALA A 435 83.05 26.95 -21.15
CA ALA A 435 84.27 26.61 -20.42
C ALA A 435 84.88 25.26 -20.83
N LEU A 436 84.05 24.32 -21.31
CA LEU A 436 84.49 23.03 -21.86
C LEU A 436 85.05 23.15 -23.28
N ALA A 437 84.57 24.11 -24.07
CA ALA A 437 85.02 24.33 -25.45
C ALA A 437 86.40 25.01 -25.57
N GLU A 438 86.92 25.62 -24.51
CA GLU A 438 88.24 26.30 -24.49
C GLU A 438 89.43 25.35 -24.22
N ARG A 439 89.20 24.04 -24.04
CA ARG A 439 90.27 23.05 -23.78
C ARG A 439 90.76 22.38 -25.08
N PRO A 440 92.07 22.33 -25.35
CA PRO A 440 92.59 21.70 -26.57
C PRO A 440 92.68 20.16 -26.44
N GLN A 441 91.85 19.50 -27.25
CA GLN A 441 91.91 18.12 -27.78
C GLN A 441 91.17 16.96 -27.05
N PRO A 442 90.48 16.06 -27.82
CA PRO A 442 89.53 15.04 -27.33
C PRO A 442 90.10 13.59 -27.47
N PRO A 443 89.36 12.48 -27.20
CA PRO A 443 87.98 12.34 -26.74
C PRO A 443 87.87 11.63 -25.39
N VAL A 444 87.10 12.19 -24.47
CA VAL A 444 86.63 11.48 -23.27
C VAL A 444 85.15 11.80 -23.11
N ASN A 445 84.35 10.79 -22.75
CA ASN A 445 82.94 10.95 -22.40
C ASN A 445 82.81 12.07 -21.36
N VAL A 446 82.20 13.19 -21.74
CA VAL A 446 81.91 14.27 -20.81
C VAL A 446 80.51 14.03 -20.27
N GLU A 447 80.44 13.55 -19.04
CA GLU A 447 79.19 13.43 -18.31
C GLU A 447 78.97 14.73 -17.53
N VAL A 448 77.95 15.50 -17.90
CA VAL A 448 77.56 16.72 -17.18
C VAL A 448 76.24 16.47 -16.48
N ARG A 449 76.22 16.60 -15.16
CA ARG A 449 75.00 16.58 -14.35
C ARG A 449 74.59 18.01 -14.01
N ALA A 450 73.35 18.36 -14.34
CA ALA A 450 72.70 19.58 -13.86
C ALA A 450 71.40 19.17 -13.15
N GLY A 451 71.42 19.19 -11.82
CA GLY A 451 70.34 18.62 -10.99
C GLY A 451 70.16 17.11 -11.24
N ASP A 452 68.92 16.65 -11.38
CA ASP A 452 68.56 15.25 -11.64
C ASP A 452 68.65 14.85 -13.12
N THR A 453 69.08 15.76 -14.01
CA THR A 453 69.16 15.48 -15.45
C THR A 453 70.55 14.98 -15.81
N ARG A 454 70.61 13.82 -16.46
CA ARG A 454 71.86 13.17 -16.90
C ARG A 454 72.07 13.38 -18.40
N LEU A 455 73.15 14.06 -18.79
CA LEU A 455 73.56 14.21 -20.18
C LEU A 455 74.76 13.31 -20.48
N VAL A 456 74.59 12.37 -21.41
CA VAL A 456 75.64 11.49 -21.91
C VAL A 456 75.93 11.88 -23.36
N ILE A 457 77.16 12.30 -23.65
CA ILE A 457 77.62 12.63 -25.00
C ILE A 457 78.51 11.47 -25.48
N GLU A 458 78.03 10.67 -26.43
CA GLU A 458 78.77 9.52 -26.97
C GLU A 458 79.82 9.92 -28.04
N PRO A 459 80.97 9.21 -28.09
CA PRO A 459 82.04 9.52 -29.03
C PRO A 459 81.77 8.84 -30.37
N GLY A 460 81.29 9.61 -31.35
CA GLY A 460 81.10 9.11 -32.72
C GLY A 460 80.40 10.04 -33.71
N ALA A 461 79.83 11.18 -33.28
CA ALA A 461 79.14 12.11 -34.16
C ALA A 461 79.80 13.51 -34.15
N ILE A 462 81.04 13.60 -34.63
CA ILE A 462 81.67 14.88 -34.95
C ILE A 462 82.08 14.85 -36.42
N ASP A 463 81.15 15.27 -37.27
CA ASP A 463 81.46 15.77 -38.61
C ASP A 463 80.80 17.14 -38.76
N ALA A 464 81.37 18.01 -39.60
CA ALA A 464 81.29 19.49 -39.56
C ALA A 464 79.91 20.19 -39.74
N ARG A 465 78.80 19.54 -39.40
CA ARG A 465 77.47 20.13 -39.21
C ARG A 465 76.79 19.43 -38.05
N THR A 466 77.07 19.87 -36.83
CA THR A 466 76.53 19.20 -35.64
C THR A 466 75.20 19.81 -35.23
N THR A 467 74.11 19.14 -35.61
CA THR A 467 72.84 19.19 -34.89
C THR A 467 73.00 18.23 -33.71
N ALA A 468 73.13 18.75 -32.49
CA ALA A 468 73.08 17.90 -31.30
C ALA A 468 71.61 17.57 -31.01
N THR A 469 71.20 16.32 -31.27
CA THR A 469 69.88 15.83 -30.86
C THR A 469 69.98 15.35 -29.42
N THR A 470 69.46 16.14 -28.49
CA THR A 470 69.41 15.77 -27.07
C THR A 470 68.14 14.96 -26.80
N THR A 471 68.27 13.71 -26.40
CA THR A 471 67.14 12.90 -25.91
C THR A 471 67.04 13.10 -24.39
N VAL A 472 65.94 13.70 -23.93
CA VAL A 472 65.64 13.88 -22.51
C VAL A 472 64.62 12.81 -22.13
N GLU A 473 65.00 11.80 -21.35
CA GLU A 473 64.04 10.92 -20.69
C GLU A 473 63.55 11.58 -19.40
N ALA A 474 62.28 11.97 -19.37
CA ALA A 474 61.58 12.42 -18.17
C ALA A 474 60.19 11.75 -18.07
N PRO A 475 59.70 11.40 -16.87
CA PRO A 475 58.31 10.97 -16.68
C PRO A 475 57.35 12.18 -16.77
N ALA A 476 56.30 12.06 -17.59
CA ALA A 476 55.37 13.15 -17.97
C ALA A 476 54.37 13.57 -16.86
N PRO A 477 53.58 14.68 -17.01
CA PRO A 477 53.62 15.72 -18.05
C PRO A 477 53.68 17.17 -17.48
N ARG A 478 54.64 17.98 -17.93
CA ARG A 478 54.59 19.46 -17.99
C ARG A 478 55.37 19.94 -19.22
N PRO A 479 55.04 21.11 -19.82
CA PRO A 479 55.25 21.34 -21.24
C PRO A 479 56.73 21.51 -21.64
N VAL A 480 56.95 21.09 -22.88
CA VAL A 480 58.17 20.95 -23.68
C VAL A 480 59.20 22.07 -23.49
N ALA A 481 60.43 21.70 -23.12
CA ALA A 481 61.59 22.60 -23.17
C ALA A 481 61.91 22.98 -24.63
N LYS A 482 62.07 24.27 -24.91
CA LYS A 482 62.45 24.79 -26.23
C LYS A 482 63.88 24.37 -26.59
N VAL A 483 64.05 23.80 -27.77
CA VAL A 483 65.36 23.48 -28.33
C VAL A 483 65.96 24.77 -28.91
N SER A 484 67.03 25.26 -28.31
CA SER A 484 67.81 26.38 -28.83
C SER A 484 68.93 25.83 -29.70
N THR A 485 68.84 25.99 -31.02
CA THR A 485 69.91 25.57 -31.93
C THR A 485 70.97 26.66 -32.00
N VAL A 486 72.17 26.41 -31.49
CA VAL A 486 73.31 27.33 -31.58
C VAL A 486 74.16 26.92 -32.77
N THR A 487 74.24 27.78 -33.78
CA THR A 487 75.08 27.52 -34.97
C THR A 487 76.20 28.53 -35.02
N LYS A 488 77.45 28.05 -34.97
CA LYS A 488 78.64 28.88 -35.18
C LYS A 488 78.99 28.86 -36.66
N THR A 489 78.90 30.00 -37.34
CA THR A 489 79.37 30.10 -38.73
C THR A 489 80.85 30.51 -38.75
N ALA A 490 81.56 30.15 -39.83
CA ALA A 490 83.00 30.30 -39.96
C ALA A 490 83.53 31.76 -39.90
N GLY A 491 82.64 32.75 -39.73
CA GLY A 491 82.97 34.18 -39.60
C GLY A 491 82.95 34.74 -38.18
N GLY A 492 82.68 33.94 -37.14
CA GLY A 492 82.79 34.36 -35.74
C GLY A 492 81.51 34.90 -35.09
N ASP A 493 80.45 35.17 -35.85
CA ASP A 493 79.16 35.54 -35.27
C ASP A 493 78.30 34.32 -34.89
N THR A 494 77.69 34.39 -33.70
CA THR A 494 76.82 33.35 -33.16
C THR A 494 75.36 33.75 -33.37
N ILE A 495 74.61 32.98 -34.16
CA ILE A 495 73.18 33.20 -34.37
C ILE A 495 72.40 32.15 -33.55
N ILE A 496 71.53 32.63 -32.66
CA ILE A 496 70.63 31.80 -31.86
C ILE A 496 69.24 31.90 -32.49
N ARG A 497 68.67 30.76 -32.91
CA ARG A 497 67.26 30.67 -33.32
C ARG A 497 66.53 29.71 -32.39
N THR A 498 65.43 30.19 -31.82
CA THR A 498 64.45 29.42 -31.05
C THR A 498 63.22 29.25 -31.92
N GLU A 499 62.84 28.01 -32.23
CA GLU A 499 61.54 27.71 -32.85
C GLU A 499 60.54 27.29 -31.77
N ASP A 500 59.31 27.81 -31.89
CA ASP A 500 58.18 27.42 -31.05
C ASP A 500 57.56 26.13 -31.60
N ALA A 501 57.42 25.11 -30.75
CA ALA A 501 56.69 23.90 -31.11
C ALA A 501 55.18 24.16 -31.04
N ALA A 502 54.45 23.73 -32.08
CA ALA A 502 52.99 23.82 -32.21
C ALA A 502 52.24 22.90 -31.25
#